data_AF-A0A2I0SN17-F1
#
_entry.id   AF-A0A2I0SN17-F1
#
_cell.length_a   1.000
_cell.length_b   1.000
_cell.length_c   1.000
_cell.angle_alpha   90.00
_cell.angle_beta   90.00
_cell.angle_gamma   90.00
#
_symmetry.space_group_name_H-M   'P 1'
#
loop_
_entity.id
_entity.type
_entity.pdbx_description
1 polymer ?
#
loop_
_entity_poly.entity_id
_entity_poly.type
_entity_poly.pdbx_seq_one_letter_code
_entity_poly.pdbx_strand_id
1 'polypeptide(L)'
;MIDLDLPELTSTPVDLRLDERLTRHSAPGSGAPAAPPVLGGRVALGGPIAAKVSNALVQKDPELAAFVESQPATSRYMLLHLSVTFMGAEDDPPLDTASVEFAMDGGTGTAPIAWSMTPSLVTRASQVSQTLKVGPQLKFFGAEVGGLGVERSRSHQSDEVFLEALRELRSDPAWEFSRTRFDELRGSHRLAMIAHAPAGTTARAEVTVRANVRLRRVFSYSAPLPDPIQLSFDF
;
A
#
# COMPACT_ATOMS: atom_id res chain seq x y z
N MET A 1 10.26 -18.64 -7.82
CA MET A 1 10.19 -17.31 -8.47
C MET A 1 8.97 -17.35 -9.36
N ILE A 2 7.88 -16.72 -8.93
CA ILE A 2 6.65 -16.71 -9.71
C ILE A 2 6.60 -15.41 -10.49
N ASP A 3 6.76 -15.50 -11.80
CA ASP A 3 6.27 -14.44 -12.69
C ASP A 3 4.76 -14.61 -12.76
N LEU A 4 4.07 -13.76 -12.00
CA LEU A 4 2.64 -13.60 -12.07
C LEU A 4 2.34 -12.78 -13.33
N ASP A 5 1.63 -13.37 -14.29
CA ASP A 5 1.01 -12.63 -15.39
C ASP A 5 -0.13 -11.78 -14.80
N LEU A 6 0.24 -10.68 -14.15
CA LEU A 6 -0.70 -9.69 -13.66
C LEU A 6 -1.09 -8.81 -14.85
N PRO A 7 -2.39 -8.52 -15.04
CA PRO A 7 -2.81 -7.59 -16.07
C PRO A 7 -2.08 -6.25 -15.92
N GLU A 8 -1.77 -5.63 -17.06
CA GLU A 8 -1.06 -4.37 -17.08
C GLU A 8 -1.87 -3.31 -16.32
N LEU A 9 -1.25 -2.71 -15.30
CA LEU A 9 -1.89 -1.65 -14.52
C LEU A 9 -1.91 -0.36 -15.33
N THR A 10 -3.09 -0.02 -15.85
CA THR A 10 -3.31 1.27 -16.51
C THR A 10 -3.35 2.37 -15.44
N SER A 11 -2.37 3.26 -15.48
CA SER A 11 -2.24 4.35 -14.51
C SER A 11 -3.17 5.50 -14.87
N THR A 12 -4.02 5.92 -13.92
CA THR A 12 -4.97 7.03 -14.08
C THR A 12 -4.66 8.14 -13.07
N PRO A 13 -4.57 9.41 -13.49
CA PRO A 13 -4.45 10.53 -12.57
C PRO A 13 -5.55 10.55 -11.52
N VAL A 14 -5.19 10.86 -10.29
CA VAL A 14 -6.11 10.98 -9.16
C VAL A 14 -6.38 12.44 -8.88
N ASP A 15 -7.66 12.82 -8.89
CA ASP A 15 -8.11 14.19 -8.62
C ASP A 15 -8.12 14.48 -7.12
N LEU A 16 -6.94 14.73 -6.56
CA LEU A 16 -6.75 15.10 -5.16
C LEU A 16 -7.43 16.43 -4.83
N ARG A 17 -8.36 16.40 -3.88
CA ARG A 17 -9.09 17.58 -3.40
C ARG A 17 -8.59 17.99 -2.03
N LEU A 18 -8.55 19.30 -1.78
CA LEU A 18 -8.15 19.84 -0.49
C LEU A 18 -9.10 19.31 0.60
N ASP A 19 -8.54 18.71 1.63
CA ASP A 19 -9.26 18.32 2.83
C ASP A 19 -9.17 19.47 3.84
N GLU A 20 -10.20 20.32 3.84
CA GLU A 20 -10.28 21.49 4.72
C GLU A 20 -10.31 21.10 6.20
N ARG A 21 -10.75 19.89 6.55
CA ARG A 21 -10.83 19.42 7.95
C ARG A 21 -9.46 19.08 8.50
N LEU A 22 -8.59 18.54 7.65
CA LEU A 22 -7.23 18.14 8.02
C LEU A 22 -6.21 19.28 7.87
N THR A 23 -6.57 20.31 7.10
CA THR A 23 -5.75 21.50 6.92
C THR A 23 -5.79 22.36 8.18
N ARG A 24 -4.74 22.30 9.01
CA ARG A 24 -4.64 23.12 10.24
C ARG A 24 -4.58 24.61 9.89
N HIS A 25 -5.55 25.40 10.35
CA HIS A 25 -5.45 26.86 10.35
C HIS A 25 -4.36 27.29 11.34
N SER A 26 -3.32 27.97 10.86
CA SER A 26 -2.33 28.62 11.72
C SER A 26 -2.98 29.73 12.55
N ALA A 27 -2.42 29.98 13.73
CA ALA A 27 -2.85 30.99 14.69
C ALA A 27 -3.02 32.40 14.07
N PRO A 28 -3.88 33.27 14.66
CA PRO A 28 -4.11 34.61 14.16
C PRO A 28 -2.81 35.43 14.25
N GLY A 29 -2.32 35.97 13.12
CA GLY A 29 -1.16 36.89 13.10
C GLY A 29 -0.14 36.68 11.98
N SER A 30 -0.22 35.56 11.24
CA SER A 30 0.58 35.38 10.03
C SER A 30 -0.08 36.12 8.86
N GLY A 31 0.68 36.91 8.10
CA GLY A 31 0.21 37.64 6.91
C GLY A 31 -0.51 36.76 5.87
N ALA A 32 -1.05 37.41 4.82
CA ALA A 32 -1.99 36.85 3.84
C ALA A 32 -1.79 35.34 3.57
N PRO A 33 -2.83 34.51 3.73
CA PRO A 33 -2.70 33.07 3.63
C PRO A 33 -2.20 32.69 2.23
N ALA A 34 -1.08 31.97 2.16
CA ALA A 34 -0.61 31.38 0.90
C ALA A 34 -1.73 30.49 0.34
N ALA A 35 -2.17 30.73 -0.89
CA ALA A 35 -3.20 29.90 -1.52
C ALA A 35 -2.79 28.42 -1.49
N PRO A 36 -3.73 27.48 -1.24
CA PRO A 36 -3.43 26.06 -1.33
C PRO A 36 -2.92 25.72 -2.74
N PRO A 37 -1.81 24.96 -2.87
CA PRO A 37 -1.35 24.51 -4.17
C PRO A 37 -2.36 23.57 -4.84
N VAL A 38 -2.47 23.62 -6.16
CA VAL A 38 -3.30 22.69 -6.92
C VAL A 38 -2.53 21.39 -7.11
N LEU A 39 -3.11 20.24 -6.76
CA LEU A 39 -2.46 18.92 -6.90
C LEU A 39 -2.99 18.08 -8.07
N GLY A 40 -3.68 18.70 -9.02
CA GLY A 40 -4.18 18.02 -10.22
C GLY A 40 -3.05 17.31 -10.97
N GLY A 41 -3.20 16.02 -11.21
CA GLY A 41 -2.18 15.23 -11.94
C GLY A 41 -0.86 15.04 -11.21
N ARG A 42 -0.80 15.21 -9.88
CA ARG A 42 0.42 14.98 -9.07
C ARG A 42 0.56 13.54 -8.59
N VAL A 43 -0.55 12.82 -8.54
CA VAL A 43 -0.58 11.41 -8.18
C VAL A 43 -1.40 10.68 -9.23
N ALA A 44 -0.91 9.54 -9.71
CA ALA A 44 -1.68 8.61 -10.50
C ALA A 44 -1.68 7.24 -9.84
N LEU A 45 -2.79 6.52 -9.98
CA LEU A 45 -2.96 5.17 -9.47
C LEU A 45 -3.21 4.21 -10.63
N GLY A 46 -2.48 3.10 -10.64
CA GLY A 46 -2.77 1.95 -11.48
C GLY A 46 -3.42 0.85 -10.65
N GLY A 47 -4.62 0.42 -11.05
CA GLY A 47 -5.44 -0.52 -10.29
C GLY A 47 -6.20 0.14 -9.11
N PRO A 48 -6.49 -0.59 -8.02
CA PRO A 48 -6.00 -1.94 -7.73
C PRO A 48 -6.74 -3.03 -8.50
N ILE A 49 -6.03 -4.10 -8.82
CA ILE A 49 -6.58 -5.30 -9.42
C ILE A 49 -6.52 -6.43 -8.40
N ALA A 50 -7.62 -7.18 -8.30
CA ALA A 50 -7.73 -8.35 -7.44
C ALA A 50 -7.64 -9.64 -8.27
N ALA A 51 -6.80 -10.58 -7.83
CA ALA A 51 -6.64 -11.89 -8.44
C ALA A 51 -6.82 -12.98 -7.37
N LYS A 52 -7.50 -14.07 -7.73
CA LYS A 52 -7.66 -15.23 -6.84
C LYS A 52 -6.30 -15.93 -6.68
N VAL A 53 -5.89 -16.22 -5.44
CA VAL A 53 -4.74 -17.10 -5.20
C VAL A 53 -5.22 -18.54 -5.39
N SER A 54 -5.25 -18.98 -6.64
CA SER A 54 -5.67 -20.31 -7.04
C SER A 54 -4.48 -21.27 -7.18
N ASN A 55 -4.75 -22.57 -7.26
CA ASN A 55 -3.72 -23.57 -7.56
C ASN A 55 -2.94 -23.26 -8.85
N ALA A 56 -3.58 -22.68 -9.87
CA ALA A 56 -2.88 -22.27 -11.10
C ALA A 56 -1.87 -21.14 -10.86
N LEU A 57 -2.14 -20.25 -9.88
CA LEU A 57 -1.23 -19.15 -9.50
C LEU A 57 0.00 -19.67 -8.75
N VAL A 58 -0.21 -20.68 -7.88
CA VAL A 58 0.81 -21.18 -6.96
C VAL A 58 1.58 -22.38 -7.50
N GLN A 59 1.11 -23.05 -8.58
CA GLN A 59 1.78 -24.20 -9.20
C GLN A 59 3.23 -23.92 -9.65
N LYS A 60 3.57 -22.65 -9.90
CA LYS A 60 4.95 -22.23 -10.24
C LYS A 60 5.89 -22.13 -9.01
N ASP A 61 5.37 -22.34 -7.80
CA ASP A 61 6.12 -22.33 -6.54
C ASP A 61 5.61 -23.44 -5.60
N PRO A 62 6.34 -24.57 -5.53
CA PRO A 62 5.95 -25.72 -4.72
C PRO A 62 5.75 -25.40 -3.24
N GLU A 63 6.49 -24.43 -2.68
CA GLU A 63 6.38 -24.07 -1.27
C GLU A 63 5.10 -23.27 -1.01
N LEU A 64 4.75 -22.35 -1.92
CA LEU A 64 3.48 -21.63 -1.86
C LEU A 64 2.29 -22.54 -2.12
N ALA A 65 2.42 -23.51 -3.04
CA ALA A 65 1.41 -24.51 -3.30
C ALA A 65 1.14 -25.37 -2.05
N ALA A 66 2.20 -25.89 -1.42
CA ALA A 66 2.10 -26.66 -0.18
C ALA A 66 1.47 -25.84 0.95
N PHE A 67 1.79 -24.54 1.05
CA PHE A 67 1.14 -23.66 2.01
C PHE A 67 -0.37 -23.55 1.75
N VAL A 68 -0.78 -23.24 0.52
CA VAL A 68 -2.21 -23.10 0.17
C VAL A 68 -2.97 -24.40 0.42
N GLU A 69 -2.38 -25.55 0.08
CA GLU A 69 -2.94 -26.88 0.36
C GLU A 69 -3.05 -27.18 1.86
N SER A 70 -2.12 -26.66 2.68
CA SER A 70 -2.16 -26.82 4.14
C SER A 70 -3.22 -25.98 4.83
N GLN A 71 -3.78 -24.97 4.15
CA GLN A 71 -4.79 -24.10 4.73
C GLN A 71 -6.15 -24.79 4.81
N PRO A 72 -6.97 -24.46 5.84
CA PRO A 72 -8.34 -24.97 5.92
C PRO A 72 -9.11 -24.66 4.64
N ALA A 73 -9.96 -25.59 4.20
CA ALA A 73 -10.85 -25.36 3.05
C ALA A 73 -11.81 -24.17 3.24
N THR A 74 -11.94 -23.66 4.47
CA THR A 74 -12.71 -22.46 4.82
C THR A 74 -11.94 -21.16 4.68
N SER A 75 -10.64 -21.18 4.38
CA SER A 75 -9.81 -19.98 4.18
C SER A 75 -9.61 -19.71 2.70
N ARG A 76 -9.72 -18.44 2.30
CA ARG A 76 -9.47 -17.98 0.93
C ARG A 76 -8.59 -16.75 0.91
N TYR A 77 -7.78 -16.66 -0.13
CA TYR A 77 -6.76 -15.63 -0.30
C TYR A 77 -6.89 -14.95 -1.66
N MET A 78 -6.86 -13.63 -1.67
CA MET A 78 -6.84 -12.82 -2.88
C MET A 78 -5.58 -11.96 -2.90
N LEU A 79 -4.90 -11.90 -4.03
CA LEU A 79 -3.82 -10.96 -4.28
C LEU A 79 -4.43 -9.65 -4.78
N LEU A 80 -4.16 -8.55 -4.08
CA LEU A 80 -4.42 -7.20 -4.56
C LEU A 80 -3.09 -6.60 -4.99
N HIS A 81 -3.04 -6.04 -6.20
CA HIS A 81 -1.87 -5.36 -6.74
C HIS A 81 -2.27 -4.00 -7.32
N LEU A 82 -1.48 -2.98 -6.99
CA LEU A 82 -1.63 -1.62 -7.48
C LEU A 82 -0.27 -0.97 -7.70
N SER A 83 -0.29 0.18 -8.36
CA SER A 83 0.84 1.09 -8.39
C SER A 83 0.41 2.50 -8.07
N VAL A 84 1.24 3.22 -7.34
CA VAL A 84 1.10 4.66 -7.16
C VAL A 84 2.27 5.35 -7.84
N THR A 85 1.98 6.37 -8.64
CA THR A 85 3.00 7.19 -9.31
C THR A 85 2.91 8.61 -8.81
N PHE A 86 4.01 9.11 -8.24
CA PHE A 86 4.14 10.51 -7.85
C PHE A 86 4.78 11.30 -9.00
N MET A 87 4.02 12.23 -9.55
CA MET A 87 4.46 13.14 -10.59
C MET A 87 4.93 14.45 -9.95
N GLY A 88 6.18 14.81 -10.22
CA GLY A 88 6.74 16.11 -9.87
C GLY A 88 6.90 16.95 -11.13
N ALA A 89 6.43 18.20 -11.09
CA ALA A 89 6.87 19.24 -12.00
C ALA A 89 7.94 20.10 -11.31
N GLU A 90 8.81 20.74 -12.09
CA GLU A 90 9.96 21.51 -11.58
C GLU A 90 9.54 22.72 -10.72
N ASP A 91 8.39 23.33 -11.04
CA ASP A 91 7.86 24.52 -10.36
C ASP A 91 6.89 24.21 -9.22
N ASP A 92 6.61 22.93 -8.98
CA ASP A 92 5.56 22.47 -8.09
C ASP A 92 6.10 22.22 -6.68
N PRO A 93 5.37 22.59 -5.61
CA PRO A 93 5.82 22.28 -4.26
C PRO A 93 5.85 20.76 -4.05
N PRO A 94 6.93 20.21 -3.46
CA PRO A 94 7.07 18.77 -3.29
C PRO A 94 6.05 18.22 -2.31
N LEU A 95 5.61 16.98 -2.57
CA LEU A 95 4.80 16.23 -1.60
C LEU A 95 5.68 15.88 -0.38
N ASP A 96 5.16 16.15 0.81
CA ASP A 96 5.81 15.86 2.09
C ASP A 96 5.53 14.40 2.49
N THR A 97 4.26 14.00 2.44
CA THR A 97 3.84 12.61 2.63
C THR A 97 2.71 12.25 1.66
N ALA A 98 2.51 10.95 1.44
CA ALA A 98 1.35 10.42 0.74
C ALA A 98 0.95 9.07 1.32
N SER A 99 -0.31 8.67 1.19
CA SER A 99 -0.76 7.36 1.61
C SER A 99 -1.70 6.74 0.58
N VAL A 100 -1.69 5.42 0.52
CA VAL A 100 -2.74 4.62 -0.11
C VAL A 100 -3.38 3.77 0.97
N GLU A 101 -4.63 4.07 1.27
CA GLU A 101 -5.37 3.49 2.39
C GLU A 101 -6.52 2.65 1.86
N PHE A 102 -6.75 1.51 2.48
CA PHE A 102 -7.88 0.65 2.19
C PHE A 102 -8.84 0.63 3.36
N ALA A 103 -10.12 0.51 3.06
CA ALA A 103 -11.15 0.10 4.01
C ALA A 103 -11.88 -1.11 3.44
N MET A 104 -11.68 -2.28 4.06
CA MET A 104 -12.29 -3.54 3.63
C MET A 104 -13.48 -3.87 4.51
N ASP A 105 -14.62 -4.12 3.88
CA ASP A 105 -15.89 -4.44 4.51
C ASP A 105 -16.41 -5.79 4.00
N GLY A 106 -16.79 -6.68 4.91
CA GLY A 106 -17.32 -8.02 4.60
C GLY A 106 -18.83 -8.06 4.40
N GLY A 107 -19.50 -6.91 4.36
CA GLY A 107 -20.95 -6.79 4.40
C GLY A 107 -21.53 -7.44 5.65
N THR A 108 -22.25 -8.55 5.47
CA THR A 108 -22.83 -9.33 6.57
C THR A 108 -21.86 -10.36 7.15
N GLY A 109 -20.69 -10.57 6.52
CA GLY A 109 -19.65 -11.50 6.95
C GLY A 109 -18.48 -10.82 7.65
N THR A 110 -17.44 -11.61 7.97
CA THR A 110 -16.19 -11.09 8.53
C THR A 110 -15.47 -10.25 7.48
N ALA A 111 -15.07 -9.03 7.84
CA ALA A 111 -14.25 -8.19 6.98
C ALA A 111 -12.93 -8.89 6.62
N PRO A 112 -12.50 -8.83 5.35
CA PRO A 112 -11.18 -9.32 4.98
C PRO A 112 -10.08 -8.57 5.73
N ILE A 113 -8.95 -9.24 5.92
CA ILE A 113 -7.75 -8.63 6.51
C ILE A 113 -6.58 -8.65 5.52
N ALA A 114 -5.68 -7.67 5.62
CA ALA A 114 -4.41 -7.69 4.91
C ALA A 114 -3.45 -8.68 5.59
N TRP A 115 -3.51 -9.93 5.17
CA TRP A 115 -2.70 -11.01 5.71
C TRP A 115 -1.20 -10.81 5.49
N SER A 116 -0.83 -10.16 4.39
CA SER A 116 0.57 -9.80 4.09
C SER A 116 0.60 -8.58 3.18
N MET A 117 1.63 -7.76 3.31
CA MET A 117 1.83 -6.53 2.52
C MET A 117 3.27 -6.43 2.01
N THR A 118 3.44 -6.00 0.76
CA THR A 118 4.74 -5.76 0.15
C THR A 118 4.72 -4.51 -0.74
N PRO A 119 5.74 -3.64 -0.67
CA PRO A 119 6.81 -3.62 0.32
C PRO A 119 6.27 -3.37 1.73
N SER A 120 6.93 -3.92 2.75
CA SER A 120 6.61 -3.64 4.15
C SER A 120 7.37 -2.45 4.73
N LEU A 121 8.61 -2.24 4.28
CA LEU A 121 9.45 -1.12 4.67
C LEU A 121 10.50 -0.82 3.59
N VAL A 122 10.69 0.45 3.27
CA VAL A 122 11.74 0.97 2.40
C VAL A 122 12.35 2.20 3.07
N THR A 123 13.65 2.17 3.36
CA THR A 123 14.38 3.24 4.08
C THR A 123 15.23 4.14 3.17
N ARG A 124 15.37 3.78 1.89
CA ARG A 124 15.89 4.64 0.83
C ARG A 124 15.16 4.31 -0.44
N ALA A 125 14.83 5.32 -1.24
CA ALA A 125 14.27 5.11 -2.56
C ALA A 125 15.36 4.62 -3.54
N SER A 126 15.99 3.48 -3.25
CA SER A 126 16.70 2.75 -4.31
C SER A 126 15.66 2.45 -5.39
N GLN A 127 15.92 2.89 -6.64
CA GLN A 127 15.11 2.50 -7.80
C GLN A 127 15.19 0.97 -7.93
N VAL A 128 14.27 0.27 -7.28
CA VAL A 128 14.19 -1.18 -7.38
C VAL A 128 13.22 -1.51 -8.50
N SER A 129 13.78 -1.96 -9.63
CA SER A 129 13.06 -2.84 -10.55
C SER A 129 12.66 -4.10 -9.77
N GLN A 130 11.47 -4.11 -9.15
CA GLN A 130 11.00 -5.25 -8.36
C GLN A 130 10.20 -6.21 -9.23
N THR A 131 10.77 -7.38 -9.48
CA THR A 131 9.99 -8.60 -9.73
C THR A 131 9.24 -8.91 -8.43
N LEU A 132 7.91 -8.94 -8.49
CA LEU A 132 7.05 -9.24 -7.35
C LEU A 132 7.22 -10.72 -6.95
N LYS A 133 8.12 -11.01 -6.00
CA LYS A 133 8.30 -12.36 -5.47
C LYS A 133 7.23 -12.65 -4.43
N VAL A 134 6.16 -13.32 -4.84
CA VAL A 134 5.29 -14.03 -3.89
C VAL A 134 6.01 -15.33 -3.51
N GLY A 135 6.80 -15.28 -2.45
CA GLY A 135 7.39 -16.45 -1.82
C GLY A 135 6.66 -16.81 -0.53
N PRO A 136 6.92 -17.98 0.08
CA PRO A 136 6.25 -18.46 1.29
C PRO A 136 6.65 -17.72 2.57
N GLN A 137 7.10 -16.46 2.49
CA GLN A 137 7.24 -15.60 3.67
C GLN A 137 5.87 -15.03 4.09
N LEU A 138 4.94 -15.95 4.30
CA LEU A 138 3.83 -15.82 5.23
C LEU A 138 4.44 -16.03 6.62
N LYS A 139 5.25 -15.06 7.08
CA LYS A 139 6.03 -15.23 8.30
C LYS A 139 5.12 -15.15 9.52
N PHE A 140 4.73 -16.34 9.95
CA PHE A 140 4.52 -16.76 11.32
C PHE A 140 5.24 -15.84 12.34
N PHE A 141 4.49 -15.06 13.10
CA PHE A 141 4.91 -14.71 14.45
C PHE A 141 4.65 -15.93 15.33
N GLY A 142 5.72 -16.62 15.75
CA GLY A 142 5.65 -17.59 16.85
C GLY A 142 6.44 -18.87 16.62
N ALA A 143 7.68 -18.85 17.14
CA ALA A 143 8.45 -19.96 17.72
C ALA A 143 9.92 -19.93 17.25
N GLU A 144 10.71 -19.03 17.83
CA GLU A 144 12.14 -19.30 17.98
C GLU A 144 12.31 -20.40 19.02
N VAL A 145 12.57 -21.63 18.56
CA VAL A 145 13.32 -22.61 19.36
C VAL A 145 14.55 -22.99 18.55
N GLY A 146 15.69 -22.50 18.99
CA GLY A 146 16.97 -23.20 18.84
C GLY A 146 17.83 -22.83 17.64
N GLY A 147 18.71 -21.85 17.87
CA GLY A 147 20.11 -21.97 17.44
C GLY A 147 20.44 -21.53 16.01
N LEU A 148 20.86 -20.27 15.86
CA LEU A 148 22.16 -19.86 15.30
C LEU A 148 22.12 -18.33 15.11
N GLY A 149 23.10 -17.66 15.72
CA GLY A 149 23.11 -16.22 15.92
C GLY A 149 22.90 -15.41 14.64
N VAL A 150 21.81 -14.64 14.61
CA VAL A 150 21.73 -13.45 13.79
C VAL A 150 22.29 -12.31 14.62
N GLU A 151 23.56 -12.01 14.41
CA GLU A 151 24.19 -10.79 14.88
C GLU A 151 23.48 -9.61 14.17
N ARG A 152 22.42 -9.09 14.80
CA ARG A 152 21.80 -7.83 14.41
C ARG A 152 22.78 -6.72 14.73
N SER A 153 23.67 -6.42 13.79
CA SER A 153 24.40 -5.16 13.79
C SER A 153 23.39 -4.02 13.60
N ARG A 154 22.91 -3.46 14.72
CA ARG A 154 22.24 -2.16 14.72
C ARG A 154 23.30 -1.12 14.38
N SER A 155 23.55 -0.92 13.09
CA SER A 155 24.14 0.31 12.61
C SER A 155 23.14 1.43 12.87
N HIS A 156 23.35 2.15 13.97
CA HIS A 156 22.66 3.40 14.29
C HIS A 156 23.10 4.48 13.29
N GLN A 157 22.55 4.44 12.07
CA GLN A 157 22.66 5.53 11.12
C GLN A 157 21.28 5.79 10.49
N SER A 158 20.39 6.43 11.26
CA SER A 158 19.25 7.24 10.78
C SER A 158 18.72 6.87 9.39
N ASP A 159 18.17 5.67 9.26
CA ASP A 159 17.46 5.23 8.06
C ASP A 159 16.09 5.91 8.08
N GLU A 160 15.98 7.06 7.40
CA GLU A 160 14.71 7.76 7.22
C GLU A 160 13.76 6.89 6.40
N VAL A 161 12.58 6.56 6.94
CA VAL A 161 11.62 5.68 6.26
C VAL A 161 11.01 6.44 5.07
N PHE A 162 11.14 5.87 3.87
CA PHE A 162 10.55 6.40 2.65
C PHE A 162 9.16 5.80 2.38
N LEU A 163 8.99 4.50 2.64
CA LEU A 163 7.72 3.78 2.50
C LEU A 163 7.58 2.78 3.64
N GLU A 164 6.41 2.72 4.26
CA GLU A 164 6.06 1.67 5.22
C GLU A 164 4.64 1.14 5.01
N ALA A 165 4.47 -0.17 5.20
CA ALA A 165 3.18 -0.80 5.31
C ALA A 165 2.69 -0.69 6.76
N LEU A 166 1.47 -0.21 6.92
CA LEU A 166 0.81 0.00 8.19
C LEU A 166 -0.43 -0.88 8.27
N ARG A 167 -0.77 -1.26 9.50
CA ARG A 167 -2.02 -1.98 9.81
C ARG A 167 -2.15 -3.32 9.07
N GLU A 168 -1.02 -4.03 8.91
CA GLU A 168 -1.03 -5.45 8.55
C GLU A 168 -1.90 -6.25 9.53
N LEU A 169 -2.54 -7.31 9.03
CA LEU A 169 -3.51 -8.15 9.72
C LEU A 169 -4.81 -7.42 10.13
N ARG A 170 -5.09 -6.25 9.55
CA ARG A 170 -6.34 -5.50 9.78
C ARG A 170 -7.13 -5.33 8.49
N SER A 171 -8.39 -4.94 8.63
CA SER A 171 -9.28 -4.61 7.52
C SER A 171 -9.09 -3.18 6.98
N ASP A 172 -8.27 -2.37 7.65
CA ASP A 172 -7.94 -0.99 7.26
C ASP A 172 -6.44 -0.78 6.93
N PRO A 173 -5.81 -1.60 6.08
CA PRO A 173 -4.38 -1.53 5.81
C PRO A 173 -4.03 -0.26 5.03
N ALA A 174 -2.77 0.19 5.14
CA ALA A 174 -2.29 1.31 4.36
C ALA A 174 -0.81 1.22 4.03
N TRP A 175 -0.41 1.87 2.95
CA TRP A 175 0.98 2.25 2.71
C TRP A 175 1.13 3.74 2.94
N GLU A 176 2.15 4.13 3.71
CA GLU A 176 2.55 5.52 3.92
C GLU A 176 3.89 5.77 3.26
N PHE A 177 3.98 6.89 2.56
CA PHE A 177 5.16 7.39 1.88
C PHE A 177 5.57 8.71 2.51
N SER A 178 6.85 8.86 2.80
CA SER A 178 7.42 10.08 3.37
C SER A 178 8.60 10.55 2.54
N ARG A 179 8.63 11.85 2.26
CA ARG A 179 9.81 12.50 1.72
C ARG A 179 10.94 12.37 2.74
N THR A 180 12.11 11.96 2.28
CA THR A 180 13.33 11.95 3.08
C THR A 180 14.19 13.16 2.71
N ARG A 181 15.26 13.40 3.46
CA ARG A 181 16.25 14.45 3.12
C ARG A 181 16.96 14.22 1.78
N PHE A 182 16.92 12.99 1.25
CA PHE A 182 17.60 12.61 0.01
C PHE A 182 16.64 12.27 -1.12
N ASP A 183 15.44 11.78 -0.80
CA ASP A 183 14.49 11.25 -1.76
C ASP A 183 13.18 12.04 -1.69
N GLU A 184 12.78 12.61 -2.82
CA GLU A 184 11.44 13.16 -3.00
C GLU A 184 10.44 12.06 -3.34
N LEU A 185 9.17 12.31 -3.06
CA LEU A 185 8.09 11.45 -3.54
C LEU A 185 7.95 11.62 -5.05
N ARG A 186 8.65 10.76 -5.80
CA ARG A 186 8.66 10.76 -7.26
C ARG A 186 8.69 9.34 -7.81
N GLY A 187 8.17 9.18 -9.03
CA GLY A 187 8.21 7.92 -9.77
C GLY A 187 7.12 6.94 -9.36
N SER A 188 7.18 5.75 -9.94
CA SER A 188 6.19 4.68 -9.75
C SER A 188 6.63 3.68 -8.70
N HIS A 189 5.70 3.33 -7.81
CA HIS A 189 5.89 2.36 -6.73
C HIS A 189 4.84 1.25 -6.86
N ARG A 190 5.28 -0.01 -6.93
CA ARG A 190 4.39 -1.18 -6.96
C ARG A 190 4.08 -1.60 -5.52
N LEU A 191 2.81 -1.85 -5.25
CA LEU A 191 2.31 -2.30 -3.95
C LEU A 191 1.45 -3.54 -4.16
N ALA A 192 1.60 -4.53 -3.29
CA ALA A 192 0.73 -5.69 -3.30
C ALA A 192 0.41 -6.16 -1.88
N MET A 193 -0.77 -6.71 -1.69
CA MET A 193 -1.16 -7.38 -0.46
C MET A 193 -1.91 -8.67 -0.74
N ILE A 194 -1.82 -9.59 0.21
CA ILE A 194 -2.70 -10.75 0.26
C ILE A 194 -3.84 -10.42 1.22
N ALA A 195 -5.06 -10.37 0.70
CA ALA A 195 -6.26 -10.32 1.52
C ALA A 195 -6.71 -11.73 1.89
N HIS A 196 -7.10 -11.94 3.15
CA HIS A 196 -7.65 -13.19 3.66
C HIS A 196 -9.07 -12.98 4.18
N ALA A 197 -9.96 -13.92 3.86
CA ALA A 197 -11.30 -14.00 4.43
C ALA A 197 -11.82 -15.45 4.43
N PRO A 198 -12.88 -15.76 5.19
CA PRO A 198 -13.57 -17.03 5.08
C PRO A 198 -14.13 -17.29 3.67
N ALA A 199 -14.16 -18.55 3.26
CA ALA A 199 -14.77 -18.99 2.00
C ALA A 199 -16.25 -18.58 1.94
N GLY A 200 -16.70 -18.14 0.76
CA GLY A 200 -18.05 -17.62 0.53
C GLY A 200 -18.23 -16.15 0.93
N THR A 201 -17.20 -15.48 1.46
CA THR A 201 -17.28 -14.04 1.77
C THR A 201 -17.29 -13.23 0.47
N THR A 202 -18.23 -12.30 0.35
CA THR A 202 -18.18 -11.22 -0.62
C THR A 202 -17.89 -9.93 0.13
N ALA A 203 -16.83 -9.24 -0.26
CA ALA A 203 -16.36 -8.05 0.42
C ALA A 203 -16.14 -6.89 -0.55
N ARG A 204 -16.08 -5.68 0.01
CA ARG A 204 -15.77 -4.45 -0.72
C ARG A 204 -14.51 -3.83 -0.13
N ALA A 205 -13.63 -3.33 -1.00
CA ALA A 205 -12.46 -2.57 -0.60
C ALA A 205 -12.55 -1.16 -1.19
N GLU A 206 -12.76 -0.17 -0.33
CA GLU A 206 -12.62 1.23 -0.69
C GLU A 206 -11.14 1.62 -0.62
N VAL A 207 -10.69 2.44 -1.57
CA VAL A 207 -9.31 2.90 -1.65
C VAL A 207 -9.29 4.41 -1.59
N THR A 208 -8.50 4.97 -0.70
CA THR A 208 -8.29 6.41 -0.59
C THR A 208 -6.82 6.73 -0.77
N VAL A 209 -6.53 7.65 -1.69
CA VAL A 209 -5.20 8.25 -1.80
C VAL A 209 -5.22 9.54 -1.02
N ARG A 210 -4.21 9.74 -0.15
CA ARG A 210 -3.97 11.04 0.49
C ARG A 210 -2.59 11.55 0.13
N ALA A 211 -2.46 12.86 0.12
CA ALA A 211 -1.18 13.53 -0.06
C ALA A 211 -1.13 14.80 0.79
N ASN A 212 0.05 15.12 1.29
CA ASN A 212 0.30 16.33 2.05
C ASN A 212 1.38 17.15 1.37
N VAL A 213 1.18 18.47 1.34
CA VAL A 213 2.22 19.43 0.96
C VAL A 213 2.55 20.30 2.16
N ARG A 214 3.85 20.38 2.48
CA ARG A 214 4.35 21.23 3.55
C ARG A 214 5.04 22.46 2.95
N LEU A 215 4.39 23.61 3.13
CA LEU A 215 4.97 24.94 2.90
C LEU A 215 5.18 25.62 4.26
N ARG A 216 4.74 26.87 4.43
CA ARG A 216 4.62 27.50 5.76
C ARG A 216 3.56 26.82 6.63
N ARG A 217 2.61 26.12 6.02
CA ARG A 217 1.57 25.30 6.66
C ARG A 217 1.45 23.96 5.93
N VAL A 218 0.80 23.00 6.56
CA VAL A 218 0.50 21.70 5.94
C VAL A 218 -0.88 21.79 5.30
N PHE A 219 -0.94 21.43 4.03
CA PHE A 219 -2.19 21.24 3.28
C PHE A 219 -2.36 19.76 3.02
N SER A 220 -3.53 19.24 3.39
CA SER A 220 -3.86 17.83 3.21
C SER A 220 -4.86 17.68 2.09
N TYR A 221 -4.66 16.67 1.25
CA TYR A 221 -5.52 16.38 0.11
C TYR A 221 -5.90 14.91 0.15
N SER A 222 -7.11 14.61 -0.32
CA SER A 222 -7.61 13.25 -0.41
C SER A 222 -8.45 13.05 -1.66
N ALA A 223 -8.47 11.81 -2.13
CA ALA A 223 -9.36 11.35 -3.18
C ALA A 223 -9.70 9.88 -2.94
N PRO A 224 -10.97 9.53 -2.73
CA PRO A 224 -11.40 8.15 -2.83
C PRO A 224 -11.37 7.73 -4.31
N LEU A 225 -11.06 6.47 -4.56
CA LEU A 225 -11.34 5.87 -5.86
C LEU A 225 -12.86 5.81 -6.09
N PRO A 226 -13.33 6.06 -7.32
CA PRO A 226 -14.76 6.21 -7.58
C PRO A 226 -15.54 4.92 -7.33
N ASP A 227 -14.96 3.77 -7.65
CA ASP A 227 -15.61 2.46 -7.52
C ASP A 227 -14.86 1.57 -6.52
N PRO A 228 -15.52 1.13 -5.43
CA PRO A 228 -14.96 0.15 -4.51
C PRO A 228 -14.72 -1.19 -5.22
N ILE A 229 -13.59 -1.80 -4.91
CA ILE A 229 -13.18 -3.08 -5.49
C ILE A 229 -14.01 -4.18 -4.86
N GLN A 230 -14.63 -5.02 -5.69
CA GLN A 230 -15.32 -6.20 -5.21
C GLN A 230 -14.31 -7.35 -5.03
N LEU A 231 -14.31 -7.94 -3.85
CA LEU A 231 -13.49 -9.09 -3.50
C LEU A 231 -14.41 -10.30 -3.28
N SER A 232 -14.27 -11.34 -4.10
CA SER A 232 -15.05 -12.56 -3.97
C SER A 232 -14.18 -13.74 -3.55
N PHE A 233 -14.48 -14.28 -2.37
CA PHE A 233 -13.81 -15.42 -1.75
C PHE A 233 -14.62 -16.72 -1.93
N ASP A 234 -15.34 -16.84 -3.05
CA ASP A 234 -16.32 -17.92 -3.35
C ASP A 234 -15.76 -19.14 -4.10
N PHE A 235 -14.44 -19.21 -4.29
CA PHE A 235 -13.78 -20.22 -5.13
C PHE A 235 -13.30 -21.46 -4.36
#